data_AF-A0A7C2STM0-F1
#
_entry.id   AF-A0A7C2STM0-F1
#
_cell.length_a   1.000
_cell.length_b   1.000
_cell.length_c   1.000
_cell.angle_alpha   90.00
_cell.angle_beta   90.00
_cell.angle_gamma   90.00
#
_symmetry.space_group_name_H-M   'P 1'
#
loop_
_entity.id
_entity.type
_entity.pdbx_description
1 polymer ?
#
loop_
_entity_poly.entity_id
_entity_poly.type
_entity_poly.pdbx_seq_one_letter_code
_entity_poly.pdbx_strand_id
1 'polypeptide(L)'
;MLKDLMSERNPDYNISLRTNANTLTTTDTNGPTTPAGGPITLLDEIILQRRIELWGKVGLIMDIKRLKPGFTRDFEGSNHPDKLVTRNTLGPEYPDFVMAIPQSEFDGNKNMDETADQNPFASN
;
A
#
# COMPACT_ATOMS: atom_id res chain seq x y z
N MET A 1 -8.85 -13.11 -18.45
CA MET A 1 -9.36 -12.96 -17.07
C MET A 1 -9.43 -11.49 -16.63
N LEU A 2 -8.32 -10.77 -16.39
CA LEU A 2 -8.43 -9.35 -15.95
C LEU A 2 -9.08 -8.45 -17.01
N LYS A 3 -8.63 -8.55 -18.27
CA LYS A 3 -9.22 -7.79 -19.38
C LYS A 3 -10.74 -8.00 -19.47
N ASP A 4 -11.16 -9.26 -19.43
CA ASP A 4 -12.58 -9.64 -19.58
C ASP A 4 -13.43 -9.08 -18.43
N LEU A 5 -12.95 -9.17 -17.18
CA LEU A 5 -13.64 -8.58 -16.02
C LEU A 5 -13.75 -7.06 -16.13
N MET A 6 -12.70 -6.42 -16.64
CA MET A 6 -12.62 -4.98 -16.72
C MET A 6 -13.36 -4.40 -17.92
N SER A 7 -13.55 -5.17 -18.99
CA SER A 7 -14.38 -4.78 -20.14
C SER A 7 -15.86 -4.63 -19.78
N GLU A 8 -16.33 -5.33 -18.74
CA GLU A 8 -17.70 -5.13 -18.20
C GLU A 8 -17.90 -3.71 -17.65
N ARG A 9 -16.82 -3.08 -17.15
CA ARG A 9 -16.86 -1.72 -16.59
C ARG A 9 -16.46 -0.65 -17.59
N ASN A 10 -15.44 -0.92 -18.38
CA ASN A 10 -14.95 -0.04 -19.44
C ASN A 10 -14.72 -0.87 -20.71
N PRO A 11 -15.61 -0.80 -21.72
CA PRO A 11 -15.47 -1.55 -22.96
C PRO A 11 -14.14 -1.34 -23.68
N ASP A 12 -13.54 -0.15 -23.53
CA ASP A 12 -12.26 0.22 -24.15
C ASP A 12 -11.04 -0.14 -23.29
N TYR A 13 -11.22 -0.95 -22.24
CA TYR A 13 -10.14 -1.30 -21.32
C TYR A 13 -9.02 -2.09 -22.03
N ASN A 14 -7.82 -1.51 -22.01
CA ASN A 14 -6.66 -2.02 -22.72
C ASN A 14 -5.44 -2.16 -21.81
N ILE A 15 -4.93 -3.38 -21.70
CA ILE A 15 -3.74 -3.75 -20.93
C ILE A 15 -2.59 -4.26 -21.82
N SER A 16 -2.70 -4.12 -23.14
CA SER A 16 -1.71 -4.65 -24.10
C SER A 16 -0.32 -4.03 -23.96
N LEU A 17 -0.21 -2.86 -23.33
CA LEU A 17 1.07 -2.19 -23.03
C LEU A 17 1.70 -2.65 -21.71
N ARG A 18 1.02 -3.52 -20.93
CA ARG A 18 1.53 -4.00 -19.65
C ARG A 18 2.38 -5.25 -19.86
N THR A 19 3.57 -5.27 -19.28
CA THR A 19 4.43 -6.45 -19.33
C THR A 19 3.82 -7.58 -18.50
N ASN A 20 3.72 -8.79 -19.05
CA ASN A 20 3.25 -9.97 -18.32
C ASN A 20 4.33 -10.48 -17.35
N ALA A 21 4.52 -9.74 -16.25
CA ALA A 21 5.49 -10.03 -15.20
C ALA A 21 4.80 -10.08 -13.84
N ASN A 22 5.29 -10.97 -12.96
CA ASN A 22 4.84 -11.09 -11.57
C ASN A 22 5.69 -10.21 -10.64
N THR A 23 5.93 -8.97 -11.03
CA THR A 23 6.78 -8.01 -10.31
C THR A 23 6.04 -6.69 -10.19
N LEU A 24 6.13 -6.05 -9.02
CA LEU A 24 5.63 -4.69 -8.83
C LEU A 24 6.70 -3.67 -9.19
N THR A 25 6.26 -2.53 -9.70
CA THR A 25 7.10 -1.33 -9.79
C THR A 25 7.30 -0.79 -8.37
N THR A 26 8.48 -1.01 -7.79
CA THR A 26 8.83 -0.57 -6.42
C THR A 26 9.68 0.70 -6.37
N THR A 27 10.26 1.08 -7.50
CA THR A 27 11.17 2.22 -7.63
C THR A 27 10.48 3.35 -8.42
N ASP A 28 9.59 4.08 -7.78
CA ASP A 28 8.94 5.27 -8.35
C ASP A 28 8.92 6.40 -7.32
N THR A 29 9.32 7.60 -7.74
CA THR A 29 9.42 8.79 -6.87
C THR A 29 8.06 9.30 -6.42
N ASN A 30 7.00 9.12 -7.22
CA ASN A 30 5.61 9.39 -6.87
C ASN A 30 4.94 8.23 -6.11
N GLY A 31 5.72 7.20 -5.78
CA GLY A 31 5.34 6.09 -4.94
C GLY A 31 4.93 4.86 -5.74
N PRO A 32 5.37 3.67 -5.31
CA PRO A 32 5.17 2.43 -6.05
C PRO A 32 3.71 1.96 -6.12
N THR A 33 2.85 2.44 -5.24
CA THR A 33 1.40 2.20 -5.36
C THR A 33 0.73 3.07 -6.42
N THR A 34 1.28 4.24 -6.74
CA THR A 34 0.69 5.18 -7.70
C THR A 34 1.78 5.75 -8.63
N PRO A 35 2.40 4.91 -9.48
CA PRO A 35 3.52 5.35 -10.30
C PRO A 35 3.14 6.51 -11.23
N ALA A 36 4.07 7.45 -11.45
CA ALA A 36 3.82 8.65 -12.25
C ALA A 36 3.33 8.34 -13.68
N GLY A 37 3.92 7.31 -14.30
CA GLY A 37 3.59 6.84 -15.64
C GLY A 37 2.43 5.83 -15.68
N GLY A 38 1.79 5.56 -14.55
CA GLY A 38 0.81 4.49 -14.42
C GLY A 38 1.43 3.09 -14.28
N PRO A 39 0.61 2.03 -14.24
CA PRO A 39 1.05 0.65 -14.01
C PRO A 39 1.96 0.16 -15.13
N ILE A 40 3.10 -0.48 -14.86
CA ILE A 40 4.03 -0.96 -15.91
C ILE A 40 3.80 -2.44 -16.19
N THR A 41 3.60 -3.23 -15.14
CA THR A 41 3.37 -4.68 -15.23
C THR A 41 1.88 -5.03 -15.13
N LEU A 42 1.54 -6.25 -15.52
CA LEU A 42 0.21 -6.80 -15.29
C LEU A 42 -0.12 -6.82 -13.79
N LEU A 43 0.87 -7.08 -12.92
CA LEU A 43 0.66 -7.07 -11.48
C LEU A 43 0.36 -5.66 -10.95
N ASP A 44 1.05 -4.62 -11.45
CA ASP A 44 0.74 -3.22 -11.10
C ASP A 44 -0.72 -2.89 -11.45
N GLU A 45 -1.16 -3.30 -12.64
CA GLU A 45 -2.53 -3.09 -13.10
C GLU A 45 -3.55 -3.82 -12.21
N ILE A 46 -3.28 -5.07 -11.84
CA ILE A 46 -4.16 -5.83 -10.92
C ILE A 46 -4.29 -5.10 -9.58
N ILE A 47 -3.17 -4.61 -9.02
CA ILE A 47 -3.19 -3.88 -7.74
C ILE A 47 -3.89 -2.54 -7.87
N LEU A 48 -3.68 -1.81 -8.98
CA LEU A 48 -4.42 -0.58 -9.26
C LEU A 48 -5.94 -0.84 -9.30
N GLN A 49 -6.39 -1.85 -10.05
CA GLN A 49 -7.81 -2.15 -10.16
C GLN A 49 -8.42 -2.63 -8.84
N ARG A 50 -7.67 -3.40 -8.05
CA ARG A 50 -8.08 -3.79 -6.70
C ARG A 50 -8.27 -2.58 -5.78
N ARG A 51 -7.38 -1.57 -5.84
CA ARG A 51 -7.51 -0.33 -5.05
C ARG A 51 -8.74 0.49 -5.43
N ILE A 52 -9.08 0.52 -6.72
CA ILE A 52 -10.26 1.22 -7.23
C ILE A 52 -11.54 0.50 -6.76
N GLU A 53 -11.63 -0.81 -6.97
CA GLU A 53 -12.82 -1.61 -6.64
C GLU A 53 -13.08 -1.73 -5.13
N LEU A 54 -12.01 -1.80 -4.34
CA LEU A 54 -12.06 -1.95 -2.88
C LEU A 54 -11.84 -0.62 -2.15
N TRP A 55 -12.06 0.51 -2.81
CA TRP A 55 -11.94 1.81 -2.17
C TRP A 55 -12.94 1.93 -1.00
N GLY A 56 -12.47 2.42 0.14
CA GLY A 56 -13.24 2.51 1.38
C GLY A 56 -13.49 1.17 2.09
N LYS A 57 -12.94 0.05 1.57
CA LYS A 57 -12.98 -1.28 2.22
C LYS A 57 -11.58 -1.67 2.72
N VAL A 58 -11.37 -2.94 3.03
CA VAL A 58 -10.04 -3.50 3.36
C VAL A 58 -9.20 -3.60 2.08
N GLY A 59 -8.02 -2.99 2.03
CA GLY A 59 -7.20 -3.13 0.81
C GLY A 59 -5.78 -2.64 0.93
N LEU A 60 -5.58 -1.32 1.03
CA LEU A 60 -4.27 -0.73 0.74
C LEU A 60 -3.18 -1.16 1.73
N ILE A 61 -3.42 -1.06 3.03
CA ILE A 61 -2.39 -1.41 4.03
C ILE A 61 -2.01 -2.89 3.99
N MET A 62 -2.97 -3.77 3.69
CA MET A 62 -2.71 -5.21 3.57
C MET A 62 -1.92 -5.54 2.30
N ASP A 63 -2.21 -4.84 1.20
CA ASP A 63 -1.44 -4.95 -0.05
C ASP A 63 -0.01 -4.42 0.15
N ILE A 64 0.18 -3.32 0.88
CA ILE A 64 1.50 -2.81 1.26
C ILE A 64 2.27 -3.84 2.09
N LYS A 65 1.67 -4.41 3.14
CA LYS A 65 2.35 -5.37 4.01
C LYS A 65 2.71 -6.68 3.30
N ARG A 66 1.85 -7.19 2.43
CA ARG A 66 2.07 -8.49 1.77
C ARG A 66 2.97 -8.41 0.53
N LEU A 67 2.92 -7.30 -0.21
CA LEU A 67 3.67 -7.13 -1.47
C LEU A 67 4.89 -6.23 -1.33
N LYS A 68 5.05 -5.55 -0.20
CA LYS A 68 6.17 -4.66 0.11
C LYS A 68 6.44 -3.50 -0.89
N PRO A 69 5.44 -2.82 -1.49
CA PRO A 69 5.69 -1.62 -2.28
C PRO A 69 6.02 -0.39 -1.42
N GLY A 70 5.28 -0.12 -0.34
CA GLY A 70 5.26 1.22 0.29
C GLY A 70 4.31 2.19 -0.44
N PHE A 71 4.23 3.45 -0.02
CA PHE A 71 3.42 4.50 -0.67
C PHE A 71 3.96 5.91 -0.40
N THR A 72 3.51 6.91 -1.15
CA THR A 72 3.69 8.33 -0.82
C THR A 72 2.40 9.11 -1.08
N ARG A 73 2.23 10.21 -0.33
CA ARG A 73 1.24 11.26 -0.61
C ARG A 73 1.92 12.52 -1.15
N ASP A 74 3.24 12.57 -1.11
CA ASP A 74 4.07 13.68 -1.58
C ASP A 74 4.48 13.41 -3.04
N PHE A 75 3.64 13.86 -3.96
CA PHE A 75 3.89 13.79 -5.39
C PHE A 75 3.16 14.94 -6.10
N GLU A 76 3.63 15.29 -7.31
CA GLU A 76 3.05 16.36 -8.11
C GLU A 76 1.55 16.10 -8.40
N GLY A 77 0.69 17.09 -8.14
CA GLY A 77 -0.75 16.96 -8.33
C GLY A 77 -1.50 16.25 -7.19
N SER A 78 -0.82 15.82 -6.13
CA SER A 78 -1.47 15.23 -4.95
C SER A 78 -2.39 16.22 -4.24
N ASN A 79 -3.63 15.80 -3.97
CA ASN A 79 -4.64 16.58 -3.23
C ASN A 79 -4.66 16.31 -1.71
N HIS A 80 -3.76 15.46 -1.20
CA HIS A 80 -3.69 15.20 0.24
C HIS A 80 -3.23 16.46 1.01
N PRO A 81 -3.95 16.89 2.06
CA PRO A 81 -3.55 18.05 2.86
C PRO A 81 -2.27 17.78 3.68
N ASP A 82 -2.13 16.56 4.20
CA ASP A 82 -0.91 16.08 4.85
C ASP A 82 -0.16 15.11 3.92
N LYS A 83 1.07 15.50 3.59
CA LYS A 83 1.97 14.79 2.69
C LYS A 83 2.76 13.67 3.38
N LEU A 84 2.76 13.63 4.72
CA LEU A 84 3.50 12.64 5.53
C LEU A 84 5.02 12.64 5.29
N VAL A 85 5.62 13.79 4.98
CA VAL A 85 7.05 13.92 4.65
C VAL A 85 8.00 13.55 5.81
N THR A 86 7.51 13.56 7.04
CA THR A 86 8.28 13.13 8.24
C THR A 86 8.11 11.65 8.55
N ARG A 87 7.44 10.88 7.68
CA ARG A 87 7.19 9.45 7.86
C ARG A 87 7.82 8.71 6.69
N ASN A 88 8.53 7.62 6.96
CA ASN A 88 9.14 6.80 5.90
C ASN A 88 8.11 5.86 5.25
N THR A 89 7.05 6.40 4.64
CA THR A 89 5.95 5.60 4.06
C THR A 89 6.37 4.81 2.81
N LEU A 90 7.49 5.17 2.20
CA LEU A 90 8.10 4.40 1.10
C LEU A 90 8.80 3.14 1.61
N GLY A 91 9.19 3.09 2.88
CA GLY A 91 9.71 1.89 3.52
C GLY A 91 8.62 0.84 3.70
N PRO A 92 8.67 -0.33 3.02
CA PRO A 92 7.59 -1.32 3.09
C PRO A 92 7.45 -1.99 4.46
N GLU A 93 8.49 -1.89 5.31
CA GLU A 93 8.55 -2.44 6.66
C GLU A 93 8.52 -1.32 7.72
N TYR A 94 7.98 -0.16 7.37
CA TYR A 94 7.87 0.97 8.29
C TYR A 94 7.03 0.60 9.53
N PRO A 95 7.53 0.79 10.76
CA PRO A 95 6.89 0.27 11.97
C PRO A 95 5.45 0.74 12.17
N ASP A 96 5.13 1.99 11.79
CA ASP A 96 3.80 2.56 11.95
C ASP A 96 2.73 1.94 11.02
N PHE A 97 3.09 0.98 10.17
CA PHE A 97 2.13 0.13 9.46
C PHE A 97 1.54 -0.98 10.34
N VAL A 98 2.05 -1.13 11.56
CA VAL A 98 1.56 -2.06 12.57
C VAL A 98 0.93 -1.26 13.70
N MET A 99 -0.29 -1.62 14.09
CA MET A 99 -0.95 -0.99 15.23
C MET A 99 -0.25 -1.39 16.52
N ALA A 100 -0.18 -0.47 17.49
CA ALA A 100 0.23 -0.81 18.83
C ALA A 100 -0.75 -1.82 19.45
N ILE A 101 -0.22 -2.74 20.26
CA ILE A 101 -1.02 -3.60 21.11
C ILE A 101 -1.74 -2.71 22.14
N PRO A 102 -3.06 -2.85 22.35
CA PRO A 102 -3.80 -1.99 23.27
C PRO A 102 -3.28 -2.07 24.71
N GLN A 103 -3.26 -0.94 25.41
CA GLN A 103 -2.81 -0.88 26.82
C GLN A 103 -3.54 -1.88 27.72
N SER A 104 -4.85 -2.05 27.51
CA SER A 104 -5.67 -2.99 28.29
C SER A 104 -5.21 -4.44 28.20
N GLU A 105 -4.51 -4.83 27.13
CA GLU A 105 -3.92 -6.16 27.01
C GLU A 105 -2.76 -6.31 28.01
N PHE A 106 -1.87 -5.33 28.12
CA PHE A 106 -0.77 -5.34 29.10
C PHE A 106 -1.27 -5.24 30.54
N ASP A 107 -2.29 -4.41 30.79
CA ASP A 107 -2.89 -4.28 32.12
C ASP A 107 -3.58 -5.58 32.57
N GLY A 108 -4.11 -6.36 31.63
CA GLY A 108 -4.88 -7.59 31.89
C GLY A 108 -4.08 -8.89 31.80
N ASN A 109 -2.97 -8.91 31.08
CA ASN A 109 -2.21 -10.12 30.77
C ASN A 109 -0.82 -10.09 31.44
N LYS A 110 -0.72 -10.74 32.61
CA LYS A 110 0.52 -10.84 33.39
C LYS A 110 1.72 -11.46 32.67
N ASN A 111 1.51 -12.10 31.51
CA ASN A 111 2.57 -12.72 30.72
C ASN A 111 3.09 -11.79 29.62
N MET A 112 2.55 -10.57 29.50
CA MET A 112 3.02 -9.57 28.54
C MET A 112 3.78 -8.46 29.26
N ASP A 113 4.93 -8.11 28.72
CA ASP A 113 5.76 -6.99 29.15
C ASP A 113 5.68 -5.87 28.11
N GLU A 114 5.25 -4.68 28.51
CA GLU A 114 5.05 -3.56 27.59
C GLU A 114 6.36 -3.12 26.90
N THR A 115 7.50 -3.27 27.57
CA THR A 115 8.79 -2.83 27.01
C THR A 115 9.37 -3.83 26.01
N ALA A 116 9.09 -5.13 26.19
CA ALA A 116 9.62 -6.20 25.37
C ALA A 116 8.66 -6.67 24.26
N ASP A 117 7.35 -6.66 24.53
CA ASP A 117 6.34 -7.28 23.66
C ASP A 117 5.55 -6.27 22.81
N GLN A 118 5.68 -4.97 23.06
CA GLN A 118 5.03 -3.95 22.25
C GLN A 118 5.64 -3.89 20.84
N ASN A 119 4.80 -3.62 19.85
CA ASN A 119 5.24 -3.36 18.49
C ASN A 119 6.15 -2.12 18.44
N PRO A 120 7.24 -2.15 17.65
CA PRO A 120 8.17 -1.02 17.58
C PRO A 120 7.49 0.24 17.04
N PHE A 121 7.89 1.40 17.57
CA PHE A 121 7.46 2.70 17.07
C PHE A 121 8.48 3.26 16.09
N ALA A 122 8.03 3.98 15.05
CA ALA A 122 8.95 4.64 14.15
C ALA A 122 9.68 5.81 14.84
N SER A 123 10.99 5.89 14.63
CA SER A 123 11.78 7.09 14.91
C SER A 123 11.53 8.10 13.79
N ASN A 124 10.74 9.14 14.08
CA ASN A 124 10.32 10.18 13.13
C ASN A 124 11.18 11.43 13.23
#